data_AF-I2Q301-F1
#
_entry.id   AF-I2Q301-F1
#
_cell.length_a   1.000
_cell.length_b   1.000
_cell.length_c   1.000
_cell.angle_alpha   90.00
_cell.angle_beta   90.00
_cell.angle_gamma   90.00
#
_symmetry.space_group_name_H-M   'P 1'
#
loop_
_entity.id
_entity.type
_entity.pdbx_description
1 polymer ?
#
loop_
_entity_poly.entity_id
_entity_poly.type
_entity_poly.pdbx_seq_one_letter_code
_entity_poly.pdbx_strand_id
1 'polypeptide(L)'
;MLSLRYALVLFVAYFLLFYLYYRLYFRSRIYLLLLSEHAYMDHYIDRLPHMRDRPDERLGMIEFMLAKRKRFLRNMRQFVFTVTAIYLALLVFGSSL
;
A
#
# COMPACT_ATOMS: atom_id res chain seq x y z
N MET A 1 21.14 23.22 15.46
CA MET A 1 20.08 22.80 16.43
C MET A 1 18.78 22.81 15.67
N LEU A 2 18.07 21.68 15.57
CA LEU A 2 16.84 21.60 14.78
C LEU A 2 15.76 22.50 15.40
N SER A 3 15.22 23.45 14.62
CA SER A 3 14.10 24.28 15.06
C SER A 3 12.86 23.42 15.29
N LEU A 4 12.23 23.57 16.47
CA LEU A 4 10.98 22.88 16.81
C LEU A 4 9.88 23.13 15.76
N ARG A 5 9.79 24.36 15.24
CA ARG A 5 8.83 24.73 14.21
C ARG A 5 9.06 23.96 12.91
N TYR A 6 10.31 23.80 12.51
CA TYR A 6 10.67 23.05 11.31
C TYR A 6 10.32 21.56 11.45
N ALA A 7 10.66 20.96 12.59
CA ALA A 7 10.33 19.57 12.91
C ALA A 7 8.82 19.31 12.89
N LEU A 8 8.02 20.22 13.49
CA LEU A 8 6.56 20.13 13.49
C LEU A 8 5.97 20.21 12.08
N VAL A 9 6.44 21.14 11.26
CA VAL A 9 5.96 21.28 9.87
C VAL A 9 6.26 20.02 9.05
N LEU A 10 7.48 19.48 9.15
CA LEU A 10 7.84 18.23 8.47
C LEU A 10 7.00 17.05 8.95
N PHE A 11 6.75 16.94 10.26
CA PHE A 11 5.92 15.89 10.81
C PHE A 11 4.48 15.95 10.29
N VAL A 12 3.87 17.14 10.28
CA VAL A 12 2.52 17.34 9.75
C VAL A 12 2.45 17.02 8.27
N ALA A 13 3.43 17.46 7.48
CA ALA A 13 3.50 17.14 6.05
C ALA A 13 3.66 15.62 5.81
N TYR A 14 4.53 14.96 6.57
CA TYR A 14 4.71 13.51 6.54
C TYR A 14 3.40 12.78 6.87
N PHE A 15 2.73 13.17 7.95
CA PHE A 15 1.45 12.59 8.35
C PHE A 15 0.36 12.79 7.29
N LEU A 16 0.22 13.99 6.74
CA LEU A 16 -0.75 14.29 5.69
C LEU A 16 -0.51 13.44 4.44
N LEU A 17 0.75 13.27 4.03
CA LEU A 17 1.11 12.45 2.89
C LEU A 17 0.70 10.98 3.11
N PHE A 18 0.97 10.43 4.30
CA PHE A 18 0.53 9.09 4.68
C PHE A 18 -1.00 8.97 4.74
N TYR A 19 -1.68 9.97 5.29
CA TYR A 19 -3.14 10.00 5.36
C TYR A 19 -3.78 10.01 3.97
N LEU A 20 -3.25 10.84 3.06
CA LEU A 20 -3.71 10.90 1.67
C LEU A 20 -3.46 9.58 0.94
N TYR A 21 -2.27 9.00 1.11
CA TYR A 21 -1.96 7.69 0.55
C TYR A 21 -2.91 6.60 1.07
N TYR A 22 -3.18 6.61 2.38
CA TYR A 22 -4.12 5.69 2.99
C TYR A 22 -5.51 5.83 2.38
N ARG A 23 -6.04 7.06 2.32
CA ARG A 23 -7.40 7.34 1.88
C ARG A 23 -7.61 7.07 0.38
N LEU A 24 -6.67 7.47 -0.46
CA LEU A 24 -6.82 7.42 -1.92
C LEU A 24 -6.33 6.09 -2.52
N TYR A 25 -5.30 5.48 -1.95
CA TYR A 25 -4.66 4.29 -2.53
C TYR A 25 -4.91 3.01 -1.72
N PHE A 26 -4.66 3.04 -0.41
CA PHE A 26 -4.65 1.82 0.42
C PHE A 26 -6.06 1.32 0.76
N ARG A 27 -6.97 2.22 1.16
CA ARG A 27 -8.30 1.86 1.67
C ARG A 27 -9.09 0.99 0.71
N SER A 28 -9.12 1.32 -0.58
CA SER A 28 -9.86 0.55 -1.59
C SER A 28 -9.21 -0.78 -1.93
N ARG A 29 -7.94 -0.99 -1.55
CA ARG A 29 -7.13 -2.16 -1.88
C ARG A 29 -6.81 -3.06 -0.69
N ILE A 30 -7.38 -2.78 0.48
CA ILE A 30 -7.11 -3.54 1.71
C ILE A 30 -7.46 -5.03 1.57
N TYR A 31 -8.46 -5.36 0.75
CA TYR A 31 -8.84 -6.74 0.43
C TYR A 31 -7.68 -7.55 -0.19
N LEU A 32 -6.70 -6.89 -0.82
CA LEU A 32 -5.54 -7.57 -1.38
C LEU A 32 -4.64 -8.18 -0.30
N LEU A 33 -4.74 -7.70 0.94
CA LEU A 33 -4.02 -8.28 2.07
C LEU A 33 -4.63 -9.64 2.45
N LEU A 34 -5.96 -9.73 2.46
CA LEU A 34 -6.72 -10.93 2.80
C LEU A 34 -6.56 -12.06 1.77
N LEU A 35 -6.17 -11.74 0.54
CA LEU A 35 -5.85 -12.72 -0.52
C LEU A 35 -4.67 -13.65 -0.20
N SER A 36 -3.96 -13.49 0.93
CA SER A 36 -3.05 -14.54 1.40
C SER A 36 -3.76 -15.78 1.91
N GLU A 37 -5.00 -15.64 2.38
CA GLU A 37 -5.77 -16.76 2.87
C GLU A 37 -6.45 -17.47 1.70
N HIS A 38 -6.22 -18.79 1.59
CA HIS A 38 -6.79 -19.60 0.51
C HIS A 38 -8.32 -19.57 0.56
N ALA A 39 -8.90 -19.72 1.75
CA ALA A 39 -10.35 -19.65 1.94
C ALA A 39 -10.96 -18.31 1.48
N TYR A 40 -10.26 -17.19 1.73
CA TYR A 40 -10.69 -15.88 1.27
C TYR A 40 -10.53 -15.70 -0.24
N MET A 41 -9.44 -16.21 -0.82
CA MET A 41 -9.20 -16.20 -2.27
C MET A 41 -10.33 -16.95 -3.00
N ASP A 42 -10.63 -18.17 -2.55
CA ASP A 42 -11.68 -19.00 -3.13
C ASP A 42 -13.05 -18.31 -3.03
N HIS A 43 -13.41 -17.85 -1.83
CA HIS A 43 -14.65 -17.10 -1.60
C HIS A 43 -14.77 -15.84 -2.47
N TYR A 44 -13.66 -15.12 -2.65
CA TYR A 44 -13.62 -13.92 -3.48
C TYR A 44 -13.85 -14.23 -4.95
N ILE A 45 -13.20 -15.28 -5.48
CA ILE A 45 -13.34 -15.71 -6.86
C ILE A 45 -14.75 -16.21 -7.15
N ASP A 46 -15.34 -16.96 -6.23
CA ASP A 46 -16.70 -17.49 -6.39
C ASP A 46 -17.76 -16.38 -6.41
N ARG A 47 -17.45 -15.21 -5.81
CA ARG A 47 -18.28 -14.00 -5.89
C ARG A 47 -18.12 -13.22 -7.20
N LEU A 48 -17.15 -13.54 -8.05
CA LEU A 48 -16.95 -12.85 -9.32
C LEU A 48 -17.97 -13.35 -10.36
N PRO A 49 -18.88 -12.50 -10.87
CA PRO A 49 -19.95 -12.93 -11.78
C PRO A 49 -19.44 -13.61 -13.05
N HIS A 50 -18.27 -13.20 -13.54
CA HIS A 50 -17.65 -13.70 -14.77
C HIS A 50 -16.89 -15.02 -14.59
N MET A 51 -16.62 -15.44 -13.35
CA MET A 51 -15.92 -16.70 -13.07
C MET A 51 -16.89 -17.88 -12.86
N ARG A 52 -18.20 -17.59 -12.72
CA ARG A 52 -19.21 -18.59 -12.38
C ARG A 52 -19.35 -19.70 -13.42
N ASP A 53 -19.15 -19.34 -14.70
CA ASP A 53 -19.33 -20.26 -15.84
C ASP A 53 -17.99 -20.71 -16.46
N ARG A 54 -16.84 -20.38 -15.82
CA ARG A 54 -15.48 -20.60 -16.36
C ARG A 54 -14.52 -21.22 -15.34
N PRO A 55 -14.72 -22.50 -14.95
CA PRO A 55 -13.88 -23.17 -13.96
C PRO A 55 -12.44 -23.41 -14.45
N ASP A 56 -12.23 -23.47 -15.77
CA ASP A 56 -10.94 -23.59 -16.45
C ASP A 56 -10.06 -22.34 -16.31
N GLU A 57 -10.66 -21.14 -16.30
CA GLU A 57 -9.94 -19.87 -16.11
C GLU A 57 -9.58 -19.59 -14.62
N ARG A 58 -10.06 -20.42 -13.68
CA ARG A 58 -9.90 -20.22 -12.23
C ARG A 58 -8.45 -20.11 -11.79
N LEU A 59 -7.59 -20.96 -12.33
CA LEU A 59 -6.17 -20.98 -11.97
C LEU A 59 -5.46 -19.70 -12.44
N GLY A 60 -5.76 -19.24 -13.66
CA GLY A 60 -5.26 -17.96 -14.18
C GLY A 60 -5.76 -16.75 -13.39
N MET A 61 -7.00 -16.78 -12.89
CA MET A 61 -7.53 -15.73 -12.03
C MET A 61 -6.81 -15.67 -10.67
N ILE A 62 -6.52 -16.84 -10.06
CA ILE A 62 -5.73 -16.92 -8.83
C ILE A 62 -4.34 -16.31 -9.05
N GLU A 63 -3.65 -16.70 -10.11
CA GLU A 63 -2.33 -16.16 -10.47
C GLU A 63 -2.36 -14.65 -10.67
N PHE A 64 -3.37 -14.15 -11.39
CA PHE A 64 -3.58 -12.72 -11.61
C PHE A 64 -3.77 -11.96 -10.29
N MET A 65 -4.60 -12.49 -9.39
CA MET A 65 -4.88 -11.89 -8.09
C MET A 65 -3.66 -11.89 -7.17
N LEU A 66 -2.87 -12.97 -7.17
CA LEU A 66 -1.60 -13.06 -6.46
C LEU A 66 -0.55 -12.08 -7.03
N ALA A 67 -0.47 -11.94 -8.35
CA ALA A 67 0.39 -10.95 -9.00
C ALA A 67 -0.02 -9.51 -8.62
N LYS A 68 -1.33 -9.23 -8.59
CA LYS A 68 -1.89 -7.95 -8.14
C LYS A 68 -1.54 -7.65 -6.69
N ARG A 69 -1.69 -8.64 -5.79
CA ARG A 69 -1.25 -8.55 -4.38
C ARG A 69 0.25 -8.28 -4.26
N LYS A 70 1.09 -9.03 -4.98
CA LYS A 70 2.55 -8.86 -4.97
C LYS A 70 2.95 -7.45 -5.39
N ARG A 71 2.34 -6.91 -6.45
CA ARG A 71 2.57 -5.54 -6.92
C ARG A 71 2.12 -4.51 -5.88
N PHE A 72 0.94 -4.69 -5.28
CA PHE A 72 0.43 -3.82 -4.23
C PHE A 72 1.38 -3.74 -3.03
N LEU A 73 1.81 -4.89 -2.51
CA LEU A 73 2.76 -4.96 -1.39
C LEU A 73 4.11 -4.32 -1.73
N ARG A 74 4.61 -4.55 -2.95
CA ARG A 74 5.86 -3.91 -3.42
C ARG A 74 5.73 -2.39 -3.45
N ASN A 75 4.66 -1.87 -4.04
CA ASN A 75 4.43 -0.44 -4.15
C ASN A 75 4.23 0.21 -2.77
N MET A 76 3.56 -0.47 -1.85
CA MET A 76 3.44 -0.02 -0.46
C MET A 76 4.80 0.09 0.23
N ARG A 77 5.63 -0.96 0.15
CA ARG A 77 6.97 -0.94 0.75
C ARG A 77 7.83 0.16 0.15
N GLN A 78 7.80 0.33 -1.17
CA GLN A 78 8.51 1.40 -1.85
C GLN A 78 8.03 2.77 -1.38
N PHE A 79 6.72 3.00 -1.32
CA PHE A 79 6.17 4.26 -0.83
C PHE A 79 6.61 4.57 0.60
N VAL A 80 6.42 3.62 1.52
CA VAL A 80 6.81 3.80 2.93
C VAL A 80 8.32 4.07 3.04
N PHE A 81 9.15 3.30 2.36
CA PHE A 81 10.60 3.48 2.40
C PHE A 81 11.02 4.82 1.84
N THR A 82 10.55 5.19 0.65
CA THR A 82 10.90 6.46 -0.01
C THR A 82 10.46 7.65 0.80
N VAL A 83 9.22 7.67 1.29
CA VAL A 83 8.71 8.81 2.08
C VAL A 83 9.45 8.94 3.41
N THR A 84 9.70 7.83 4.11
CA THR A 84 10.48 7.85 5.36
C THR A 84 11.92 8.30 5.12
N ALA A 85 12.56 7.82 4.06
CA ALA A 85 13.92 8.24 3.71
C ALA A 85 14.00 9.75 3.41
N ILE A 86 13.03 10.29 2.65
CA ILE A 86 12.94 11.73 2.37
C ILE A 86 12.72 12.51 3.66
N TYR A 87 11.81 12.06 4.53
CA TYR A 87 11.55 12.71 5.81
C TYR A 87 12.80 12.76 6.69
N LEU A 88 13.52 11.64 6.82
CA LEU A 88 14.77 11.59 7.57
C LEU A 88 15.86 12.49 6.95
N ALA A 89 16.00 12.49 5.63
CA ALA A 89 16.95 13.36 4.94
C ALA A 89 16.65 14.85 5.20
N LEU A 90 15.38 15.25 5.17
CA LEU A 90 14.96 16.63 5.48
C LEU A 90 15.24 16.99 6.94
N LEU A 91 15.00 16.08 7.89
CA LEU A 91 15.35 16.31 9.29
C LEU A 91 16.86 16.49 9.49
N VAL A 92 17.68 15.64 8.87
CA VAL A 92 19.14 15.74 8.94
C VAL A 92 19.61 17.07 8.35
N PHE A 93 19.11 17.42 7.15
CA PHE A 93 19.47 18.68 6.50
C PHE A 93 19.08 19.91 7.33
N GLY A 94 17.87 19.91 7.89
CA GLY A 94 17.43 20.99 8.78
C GLY A 94 18.16 21.02 10.13
N SER A 95 18.87 19.97 10.52
CA SER A 95 19.70 19.94 11.73
C SER A 95 21.12 20.46 11.49
N SER A 96 21.60 20.38 10.24
CA SER A 96 22.90 20.88 9.78
C SER A 96 22.90 22.35 9.34
N LEU A 97 21.72 22.95 9.19
CA LEU A 97 21.49 24.39 9.02
C LEU A 97 21.36 25.10 10.38
#